data_AF-A0A0F8BKV0-F1
#
_entry.id   AF-A0A0F8BKV0-F1
#
_cell.length_a   1.000
_cell.length_b   1.000
_cell.length_c   1.000
_cell.angle_alpha   90.00
_cell.angle_beta   90.00
_cell.angle_gamma   90.00
#
_symmetry.space_group_name_H-M   'P 1'
#
loop_
_entity.id
_entity.type
_entity.pdbx_description
1 polymer ?
#
loop_
_entity_poly.entity_id
_entity_poly.type
_entity_poly.pdbx_seq_one_letter_code
_entity_poly.pdbx_strand_id
1 'polypeptide(L)'
;MKSSSHTISLLAVIYLSLIFIPVACAEPVTIQYFHQKGCHDCEITDPIVDRIEAQYENMVISKIETSTADGFNQWNKYGFLEVPAIVII
;
A
#
# COMPACT_ATOMS: atom_id res chain seq x y z
N MET A 1 -52.79 -9.69 -3.11
CA MET A 1 -51.83 -10.64 -2.47
C MET A 1 -50.75 -11.16 -3.42
N LYS A 2 -51.05 -11.50 -4.69
CA LYS A 2 -50.07 -12.08 -5.62
C LYS A 2 -48.94 -11.12 -6.03
N SER A 3 -49.20 -9.84 -6.31
CA SER A 3 -48.13 -8.88 -6.70
C SER A 3 -47.20 -8.47 -5.54
N SER A 4 -47.71 -8.33 -4.31
CA SER A 4 -46.89 -8.02 -3.13
C SER A 4 -45.93 -9.15 -2.76
N SER A 5 -46.27 -10.41 -3.07
CA SER A 5 -45.38 -11.56 -2.82
C SER A 5 -44.18 -11.59 -3.79
N HIS A 6 -44.40 -11.15 -5.04
CA HIS A 6 -43.33 -11.04 -6.04
C HIS A 6 -42.36 -9.90 -5.73
N THR A 7 -42.85 -8.75 -5.27
CA THR A 7 -41.98 -7.63 -4.87
C THR A 7 -41.14 -7.97 -3.64
N ILE A 8 -41.70 -8.67 -2.65
CA ILE A 8 -40.95 -9.14 -1.48
C ILE A 8 -39.87 -10.15 -1.88
N SER A 9 -40.19 -11.10 -2.77
CA SER A 9 -39.19 -12.07 -3.25
C SER A 9 -38.07 -11.39 -4.04
N LEU A 10 -38.40 -10.40 -4.87
CA LEU A 10 -37.40 -9.65 -5.63
C LEU A 10 -36.46 -8.87 -4.69
N LEU A 11 -37.02 -8.19 -3.69
CA LEU A 11 -36.24 -7.46 -2.69
C LEU A 11 -35.34 -8.40 -1.87
N ALA A 12 -35.85 -9.59 -1.51
CA ALA A 12 -35.06 -10.59 -0.80
C ALA A 12 -33.89 -11.10 -1.64
N VAL A 13 -34.08 -11.35 -2.95
CA VAL A 13 -33.01 -11.76 -3.86
C VAL A 13 -31.96 -10.66 -4.04
N ILE A 14 -32.39 -9.40 -4.19
CA ILE A 14 -31.49 -8.24 -4.29
C ILE A 14 -30.67 -8.11 -2.99
N TYR A 15 -31.33 -8.17 -1.84
CA TYR A 15 -30.65 -8.08 -0.55
C TYR A 15 -29.64 -9.23 -0.35
N LEU A 16 -30.02 -10.47 -0.71
CA LEU A 16 -29.11 -11.60 -0.66
C LEU A 16 -27.89 -11.38 -1.58
N SER A 17 -28.13 -10.89 -2.79
CA SER A 17 -27.05 -10.62 -3.76
C SER A 17 -26.09 -9.53 -3.30
N LEU A 18 -26.55 -8.52 -2.55
CA LEU A 18 -25.70 -7.48 -1.97
C LEU A 18 -24.81 -7.99 -0.83
N ILE A 19 -25.26 -9.00 -0.07
CA ILE A 19 -24.46 -9.64 0.99
C ILE A 19 -23.32 -10.48 0.38
N PHE A 20 -23.54 -11.06 -0.80
CA PHE A 20 -22.55 -11.89 -1.49
C PHE A 20 -21.56 -11.09 -2.34
N ILE A 21 -21.60 -9.75 -2.34
CA ILE A 21 -20.54 -8.96 -2.97
C ILE A 21 -19.30 -9.08 -2.08
N PRO A 22 -18.24 -9.77 -2.51
CA PRO A 22 -16.99 -9.72 -1.77
C PRO A 22 -16.55 -8.26 -1.77
N VAL A 23 -16.38 -7.68 -0.58
CA VAL A 23 -15.69 -6.40 -0.45
C VAL A 23 -14.27 -6.67 -0.92
N ALA A 24 -13.99 -6.31 -2.17
CA ALA A 24 -12.64 -6.31 -2.70
C ALA A 24 -11.90 -5.16 -2.01
N CYS A 25 -11.45 -5.38 -0.79
CA CYS A 25 -10.43 -4.54 -0.17
C CYS A 25 -9.19 -4.70 -1.04
N ALA A 26 -8.83 -3.66 -1.77
CA ALA A 26 -7.53 -3.62 -2.43
C ALA A 26 -6.48 -3.56 -1.31
N GLU A 27 -5.65 -4.59 -1.20
CA GLU A 27 -4.53 -4.61 -0.26
C GLU A 27 -3.69 -3.33 -0.43
N PRO A 28 -3.19 -2.74 0.66
CA PRO A 28 -2.39 -1.53 0.59
C PRO A 28 -1.12 -1.76 -0.23
N VAL A 29 -0.77 -0.78 -1.05
CA VAL A 29 0.49 -0.81 -1.81
C VAL A 29 1.64 -0.70 -0.82
N THR A 30 2.53 -1.69 -0.83
CA THR A 30 3.68 -1.71 0.08
C THR A 30 4.93 -1.25 -0.65
N ILE A 31 5.63 -0.28 -0.05
CA ILE A 31 6.85 0.30 -0.59
C ILE A 31 7.99 0.10 0.39
N GLN A 32 9.16 -0.31 -0.10
CA GLN A 32 10.43 -0.23 0.63
C GLN A 32 11.22 0.96 0.10
N TYR A 33 11.56 1.89 0.99
CA TYR A 33 12.38 3.06 0.69
C TYR A 33 13.72 2.93 1.41
N PHE A 34 14.79 2.75 0.65
CA PHE A 34 16.14 2.61 1.15
C PHE A 34 16.85 3.96 1.13
N HIS A 35 17.39 4.38 2.27
CA HIS A 35 18.02 5.68 2.44
C HIS A 35 19.16 5.64 3.46
N GLN A 36 19.97 6.71 3.50
CA GLN A 36 20.99 6.92 4.52
C GLN A 36 20.98 8.34 5.07
N LYS A 37 21.31 8.48 6.36
CA LYS A 37 21.64 9.80 6.92
C LYS A 37 22.91 10.38 6.31
N GLY A 38 22.87 11.68 5.98
CA GLY A 38 23.99 12.41 5.39
C GLY A 38 24.20 12.14 3.89
N CYS A 39 23.30 11.39 3.26
CA CYS A 39 23.20 11.26 1.82
C CYS A 39 22.48 12.50 1.26
N HIS A 40 23.15 13.25 0.38
CA HIS A 40 22.61 14.51 -0.17
C HIS A 40 21.26 14.31 -0.87
N ASP A 41 21.17 13.28 -1.71
CA ASP A 41 19.94 12.99 -2.45
C ASP A 41 18.82 12.50 -1.52
N CYS A 42 19.16 11.78 -0.46
CA CYS A 42 18.22 11.31 0.56
C CYS A 42 17.66 12.49 1.36
N GLU A 43 18.48 13.48 1.72
CA GLU A 43 17.99 14.70 2.40
C GLU A 43 16.97 15.47 1.56
N ILE A 44 17.05 15.37 0.23
CA ILE A 44 16.08 15.94 -0.70
C ILE A 44 14.82 15.06 -0.81
N THR A 45 14.98 13.73 -0.88
CA THR A 45 13.86 12.80 -1.11
C THR A 45 13.08 12.43 0.15
N ASP A 46 13.70 12.38 1.32
CA ASP A 46 13.06 12.05 2.60
C ASP A 46 11.76 12.87 2.85
N PRO A 47 11.75 14.21 2.77
CA PRO A 47 10.52 14.99 2.97
C PRO A 47 9.48 14.77 1.86
N ILE A 48 9.89 14.33 0.67
CA ILE A 48 8.98 13.98 -0.42
C ILE A 48 8.30 12.64 -0.11
N VAL A 49 9.06 11.66 0.37
CA VAL A 49 8.53 10.35 0.81
C VAL A 49 7.57 10.52 1.98
N ASP A 50 7.91 11.35 2.97
CA ASP A 50 7.02 11.68 4.09
C ASP A 50 5.68 12.27 3.60
N ARG A 51 5.73 13.17 2.61
CA ARG A 51 4.53 13.76 2.03
C ARG A 51 3.70 12.72 1.26
N ILE A 52 4.33 11.80 0.54
CA ILE A 52 3.63 10.73 -0.19
C ILE A 52 2.91 9.80 0.80
N GLU A 53 3.60 9.37 1.86
CA GLU A 53 3.04 8.54 2.92
C GLU A 53 1.81 9.19 3.57
N ALA A 54 1.89 10.50 3.84
CA ALA A 54 0.76 11.25 4.40
C ALA A 54 -0.40 11.48 3.41
N GLN A 55 -0.15 11.43 2.10
CA GLN A 55 -1.17 11.73 1.08
C GLN A 55 -2.04 10.51 0.73
N TYR A 56 -1.53 9.29 0.86
CA TYR A 56 -2.20 8.07 0.42
C TYR A 56 -2.54 7.15 1.59
N GLU A 57 -3.83 7.07 1.94
CA GLU A 57 -4.30 6.22 3.06
C GLU A 57 -4.11 4.71 2.82
N ASN A 58 -4.04 4.27 1.56
CA ASN A 58 -3.87 2.85 1.19
C ASN A 58 -2.44 2.52 0.73
N MET A 59 -1.44 3.16 1.35
CA MET A 59 -0.02 2.96 1.07
C MET A 59 0.75 2.81 2.38
N VAL A 60 1.70 1.87 2.41
CA VAL A 60 2.59 1.67 3.55
C VAL A 60 4.03 1.78 3.07
N ILE A 61 4.80 2.73 3.62
CA ILE A 61 6.20 2.93 3.27
C ILE A 61 7.11 2.48 4.41
N SER A 62 7.90 1.43 4.17
CA SER A 62 8.95 1.00 5.08
C SER A 62 10.25 1.74 4.75
N LYS A 63 10.68 2.66 5.63
CA LYS A 63 11.94 3.39 5.49
C LYS A 63 13.08 2.59 6.11
N ILE A 64 14.05 2.20 5.29
CA ILE A 64 15.12 1.26 5.64
C ILE A 64 16.46 2.00 5.59
N GLU A 65 17.08 2.17 6.75
CA GLU A 65 18.40 2.79 6.89
C GLU A 65 19.50 1.81 6.47
N THR A 66 20.11 2.04 5.31
CA THR A 66 21.11 1.12 4.75
C THR A 66 22.47 1.22 5.41
N SER A 67 22.70 2.22 6.28
CA SER A 67 23.89 2.25 7.15
C SER A 67 23.87 1.18 8.23
N THR A 68 22.72 0.56 8.50
CA THR A 68 22.62 -0.60 9.40
C THR A 68 22.96 -1.89 8.67
N ALA A 69 23.51 -2.88 9.38
CA ALA A 69 23.83 -4.18 8.78
C ALA A 69 22.58 -4.88 8.20
N ASP A 70 21.45 -4.80 8.89
CA ASP A 70 20.18 -5.37 8.42
C ASP A 70 19.67 -4.63 7.17
N GLY A 71 19.61 -3.30 7.21
CA GLY A 71 19.17 -2.49 6.07
C GLY A 71 20.06 -2.66 4.84
N PHE A 72 21.38 -2.73 5.01
CA PHE A 72 22.32 -3.04 3.94
C PHE A 72 22.05 -4.41 3.33
N ASN A 73 21.84 -5.44 4.15
CA ASN A 73 21.56 -6.79 3.68
C ASN A 73 20.23 -6.87 2.92
N GLN A 74 19.23 -6.07 3.30
CA GLN A 74 17.97 -5.96 2.56
C GLN A 74 18.18 -5.26 1.20
N TRP A 75 18.86 -4.11 1.19
CA TRP A 75 19.15 -3.32 -0.01
C TRP A 75 20.00 -4.10 -1.03
N ASN A 76 21.02 -4.82 -0.57
CA ASN A 76 21.97 -5.55 -1.41
C ASN A 76 21.32 -6.72 -2.19
N LYS A 77 20.13 -7.18 -1.78
CA LYS A 77 19.39 -8.24 -2.51
C LYS A 77 18.89 -7.78 -3.88
N TYR A 78 18.71 -6.48 -4.07
CA TYR A 78 18.12 -5.92 -5.28
C TYR A 78 19.16 -5.45 -6.32
N GLY A 79 20.46 -5.47 -5.97
CA GLY A 79 21.53 -5.10 -6.91
C GLY A 79 21.62 -3.59 -7.19
N PHE A 80 21.09 -2.76 -6.29
CA PHE A 80 21.23 -1.31 -6.36
C PHE A 80 22.70 -0.88 -6.22
N LEU A 81 23.06 0.26 -6.81
CA LEU A 81 24.41 0.82 -6.75
C LEU A 81 24.52 1.99 -5.77
N GLU A 82 23.41 2.68 -5.50
CA GLU A 82 23.33 3.84 -4.63
C GLU A 82 21.97 3.95 -3.93
N VAL A 83 21.89 4.88 -2.97
CA VAL A 83 20.64 5.34 -2.33
C VAL A 83 20.41 6.81 -2.70
N PRO A 84 19.16 7.31 -2.71
CA PRO A 84 17.92 6.61 -2.36
C PRO A 84 17.47 5.56 -3.38
N ALA A 85 16.82 4.49 -2.92
CA ALA A 85 16.25 3.44 -3.80
C ALA A 85 14.84 3.03 -3.34
N ILE A 86 13.97 2.65 -4.29
CA ILE A 86 12.57 2.29 -4.03
C ILE A 86 12.24 0.92 -4.65
N VAL A 87 11.53 0.09 -3.88
CA VAL A 87 10.91 -1.15 -4.35
C VAL A 87 9.42 -1.12 -4.04
N ILE A 88 8.59 -1.47 -5.03
CA ILE A 88 7.13 -1.64 -4.87
C ILE A 88 6.85 -3.15 -4.85
N ILE A 89 6.08 -3.60 -3.86
CA ILE A 89 5.77 -5.02 -3.59
C ILE A 89 4.28 -5.28 -3.79
#